data_AF-A0A9E1HZD2-F1
#
_entry.id   AF-A0A9E1HZD2-F1
#
_cell.length_a   1.000
_cell.length_b   1.000
_cell.length_c   1.000
_cell.angle_alpha   90.00
_cell.angle_beta   90.00
_cell.angle_gamma   90.00
#
_symmetry.space_group_name_H-M   'P 1'
#
loop_
_entity.id
_entity.type
_entity.pdbx_description
1 polymer ?
#
loop_
_entity_poly.entity_id
_entity_poly.type
_entity_poly.pdbx_seq_one_letter_code
_entity_poly.pdbx_strand_id
1 'polypeptide(L)'
;MVEGTVGVISNFMPAALRNHRFLSLNELNEAIFERLYIFNHKDFQKRDGSRADAFEEEKAFLLPLPPKPFELSEWKIAMVAPNYHISV
;
A
#
# COMPACT_ATOMS: atom_id res chain seq x y z
N MET A 1 7.35 -11.48 4.09
CA MET A 1 6.74 -11.39 2.73
C MET A 1 5.75 -10.23 2.73
N VAL A 2 6.17 -9.07 2.20
CA VAL A 2 5.34 -7.85 2.16
C VAL A 2 4.17 -8.03 1.19
N GLU A 3 4.40 -8.68 0.05
CA GLU A 3 3.40 -8.88 -1.01
C GLU A 3 2.16 -9.66 -0.55
N GLY A 4 2.33 -10.70 0.27
CA GLY A 4 1.20 -11.46 0.82
C GLY A 4 0.29 -10.63 1.72
N THR A 5 0.86 -9.65 2.45
CA THR A 5 0.08 -8.76 3.32
C THR A 5 -0.68 -7.72 2.51
N VAL A 6 -0.07 -7.20 1.43
CA VAL A 6 -0.73 -6.29 0.49
C VAL A 6 -1.95 -6.98 -0.14
N GLY A 7 -1.80 -8.23 -0.59
CA GLY A 7 -2.93 -8.99 -1.14
C GLY A 7 -4.09 -9.19 -0.14
N VAL A 8 -3.77 -9.43 1.14
CA VAL A 8 -4.80 -9.53 2.20
C VAL A 8 -5.54 -8.22 2.38
N ILE A 9 -4.83 -7.09 2.45
CA ILE A 9 -5.43 -5.77 2.61
C ILE A 9 -6.30 -5.42 1.40
N SER A 10 -5.79 -5.61 0.18
CA SER A 10 -6.52 -5.30 -1.06
C SER A 10 -7.83 -6.08 -1.19
N ASN A 11 -7.91 -7.31 -0.68
CA ASN A 11 -9.14 -8.10 -0.69
C ASN A 11 -10.07 -7.76 0.49
N PHE A 12 -9.50 -7.45 1.65
CA PHE A 12 -10.26 -7.22 2.87
C PHE A 12 -10.92 -5.84 2.91
N MET A 13 -10.24 -4.81 2.39
CA MET A 13 -10.73 -3.42 2.42
C MET A 13 -12.06 -3.24 1.69
N PRO A 14 -12.24 -3.70 0.43
CA PRO A 14 -13.53 -3.61 -0.24
C PRO A 14 -14.63 -4.35 0.51
N ALA A 15 -14.34 -5.53 1.07
CA ALA A 15 -15.31 -6.30 1.82
C ALA A 15 -15.75 -5.61 3.12
N ALA A 16 -14.83 -4.93 3.81
CA ALA A 16 -15.13 -4.17 5.02
C ALA A 16 -15.95 -2.90 4.75
N LEU A 17 -15.75 -2.27 3.59
CA LEU A 17 -16.40 -1.01 3.22
C LEU A 17 -17.64 -1.18 2.33
N ARG A 18 -17.95 -2.41 1.87
CA ARG A 18 -19.00 -2.69 0.86
C ARG A 18 -20.41 -2.17 1.17
N ASN A 19 -20.74 -1.95 2.45
CA ASN A 19 -22.05 -1.49 2.90
C ASN A 19 -22.06 0.00 3.31
N HIS A 20 -20.95 0.72 3.10
CA HIS A 20 -20.84 2.14 3.38
C HIS A 20 -20.98 2.93 2.07
N ARG A 21 -21.71 4.05 2.14
CA ARG A 21 -21.80 5.03 1.05
C ARG A 21 -21.00 6.25 1.45
N PHE A 22 -20.01 6.57 0.64
CA PHE A 22 -19.19 7.77 0.81
C PHE A 22 -19.69 8.87 -0.12
N LEU A 23 -19.71 10.10 0.37
CA LEU A 23 -20.10 11.29 -0.38
C LEU A 23 -18.90 12.09 -0.88
N SER A 24 -17.69 11.70 -0.49
CA SER A 24 -16.43 12.26 -0.98
C SER A 24 -15.29 11.25 -0.98
N LEU A 25 -14.25 11.51 -1.77
CA LEU A 25 -13.02 10.72 -1.73
C LEU A 25 -12.27 10.89 -0.40
N ASN A 26 -12.38 12.05 0.25
CA ASN A 26 -11.73 12.26 1.55
C ASN A 26 -12.32 11.33 2.63
N GLU A 27 -13.65 11.24 2.68
CA GLU A 27 -14.36 10.35 3.60
C GLU A 27 -14.01 8.87 3.37
N LEU A 28 -13.89 8.45 2.11
CA LEU A 28 -13.41 7.11 1.76
C LEU A 28 -11.98 6.89 2.26
N ASN A 29 -11.08 7.85 2.05
CA ASN A 29 -9.69 7.75 2.50
C ASN A 29 -9.61 7.65 4.04
N GLU A 30 -10.37 8.46 4.77
CA GLU A 30 -10.46 8.42 6.23
C GLU A 30 -10.91 7.02 6.71
N ALA A 31 -11.98 6.47 6.13
CA ALA A 31 -12.46 5.13 6.46
C ALA A 31 -11.43 4.03 6.15
N ILE A 32 -10.68 4.17 5.05
CA ILE A 32 -9.57 3.26 4.72
C ILE A 32 -8.47 3.37 5.79
N PHE A 33 -8.07 4.58 6.18
CA PHE A 33 -7.03 4.79 7.19
C PHE A 33 -7.42 4.22 8.56
N GLU A 34 -8.67 4.45 9.01
CA GLU A 34 -9.18 3.85 10.24
C GLU A 34 -9.12 2.32 10.19
N ARG A 35 -9.54 1.71 9.08
CA ARG A 35 -9.52 0.27 8.94
C ARG A 35 -8.11 -0.30 8.93
N LEU A 36 -7.18 0.42 8.31
CA LEU A 36 -5.78 0.06 8.21
C LEU A 36 -5.08 0.18 9.57
N TYR A 37 -5.44 1.20 10.36
CA TYR A 37 -5.02 1.34 11.75
C TYR A 37 -5.46 0.13 12.58
N ILE A 38 -6.75 -0.24 12.53
CA ILE A 38 -7.28 -1.41 13.24
C ILE A 38 -6.55 -2.69 12.82
N PHE A 39 -6.29 -2.86 11.52
CA PHE A 39 -5.60 -4.04 11.00
C PHE A 39 -4.15 -4.14 11.50
N ASN A 40 -3.44 -3.01 11.55
CA ASN A 40 -2.05 -2.98 12.01
C ASN A 40 -1.92 -3.22 13.52
N HIS A 41 -2.88 -2.76 14.33
CA HIS A 41 -2.90 -2.96 15.77
C HIS A 41 -3.59 -4.26 16.22
N LYS A 42 -4.14 -5.03 15.29
CA LYS A 42 -4.72 -6.33 15.60
C LYS A 42 -3.62 -7.36 15.88
N ASP A 43 -3.75 -8.06 17.00
CA ASP A 43 -2.87 -9.15 17.39
C ASP A 43 -2.74 -10.23 16.31
N PHE A 44 -1.55 -10.82 16.22
CA PHE A 44 -1.35 -11.98 15.36
C PHE A 44 -2.07 -13.21 15.91
N GLN A 45 -2.40 -14.14 15.01
CA GLN A 45 -3.03 -15.41 15.39
C GLN A 45 -2.04 -16.47 15.91
N LYS A 46 -0.75 -16.34 15.56
CA LYS A 46 0.27 -17.38 15.78
C LYS A 46 1.56 -16.87 16.43
N ARG A 47 1.60 -15.60 16.85
CA ARG A 47 2.72 -14.98 17.56
C ARG A 47 2.20 -13.85 18.43
N ASP A 48 3.00 -13.40 19.39
CA ASP A 48 2.62 -12.30 20.27
C ASP A 48 2.75 -10.95 19.58
N GLY A 49 2.00 -9.97 20.08
CA GLY A 49 1.96 -8.59 19.57
C GLY A 49 1.19 -8.42 18.26
N SER A 50 1.37 -7.25 17.66
CA SER A 50 0.69 -6.78 16.45
C SER A 50 1.69 -6.33 15.37
N ARG A 51 1.18 -5.94 14.18
CA ARG A 51 2.05 -5.39 13.11
C ARG A 51 2.65 -4.05 13.51
N ALA A 52 1.93 -3.26 14.30
CA ALA A 52 2.42 -2.01 14.84
C ALA A 52 3.59 -2.25 15.81
N ASP A 53 3.50 -3.23 16.70
CA ASP A 53 4.57 -3.55 17.66
C ASP A 53 5.83 -4.04 16.93
N ALA A 54 5.66 -4.95 15.96
CA ALA A 54 6.78 -5.42 15.15
C ALA A 54 7.44 -4.28 14.35
N PHE A 55 6.66 -3.34 13.84
CA PHE A 55 7.21 -2.17 13.15
C PHE A 55 8.00 -1.27 14.11
N GLU A 56 7.52 -1.04 15.33
CA GLU A 56 8.23 -0.18 16.29
C GLU A 56 9.57 -0.79 16.72
N GLU A 57 9.65 -2.12 16.85
CA GLU A 57 10.92 -2.84 17.07
C GLU A 57 11.89 -2.70 15.88
N GLU A 58 11.39 -2.84 14.65
CA GLU A 58 12.21 -2.76 13.42
C GLU A 58 12.65 -1.31 13.10
N LYS A 59 11.89 -0.31 13.55
CA LYS A 59 12.06 1.11 13.20
C LYS A 59 13.45 1.65 13.49
N ALA A 60 14.08 1.21 14.57
CA ALA A 60 15.44 1.60 14.94
C ALA A 60 16.50 1.13 13.93
N PHE A 61 16.18 0.10 13.12
CA PHE A 61 17.07 -0.52 12.15
C PHE A 61 16.77 -0.11 10.71
N LEU A 62 15.74 0.72 10.48
CA LEU A 62 15.37 1.16 9.14
C LEU A 62 16.38 2.17 8.57
N LEU A 63 16.65 2.04 7.28
CA LEU A 63 17.39 3.05 6.54
C LEU A 63 16.54 4.33 6.39
N PRO A 64 17.17 5.51 6.31
CA PRO A 64 16.46 6.74 6.00
C PRO A 64 15.76 6.63 4.64
N LEU A 65 14.68 7.39 4.47
CA LEU A 65 14.01 7.48 3.17
C LEU A 65 14.98 7.98 2.10
N PRO A 66 14.93 7.41 0.88
CA PRO A 66 15.68 7.95 -0.24
C PRO A 66 15.38 9.45 -0.42
N PRO A 67 16.39 10.28 -0.74
CA PRO A 67 16.20 11.72 -0.91
C PRO A 67 15.32 12.07 -2.11
N LYS A 68 15.16 11.13 -3.05
CA LYS A 68 14.25 11.26 -4.20
C LYS A 68 13.01 10.39 -3.95
N PRO A 69 11.80 10.95 -4.07
CA PRO A 69 10.57 10.17 -4.04
C PRO A 69 10.56 9.09 -5.12
N PHE A 70 9.78 8.03 -4.89
CA PHE A 70 9.51 7.04 -5.92
C PHE A 70 8.76 7.68 -7.09
N GLU A 71 9.29 7.53 -8.31
CA GLU A 71 8.65 8.00 -9.54
C GLU A 71 7.90 6.84 -10.21
N LEU A 72 6.57 6.96 -10.28
CA LEU A 72 5.73 6.01 -11.00
C LEU A 72 6.12 6.04 -12.48
N SER A 73 6.72 4.94 -12.96
CA SER A 73 7.16 4.82 -14.35
C SER A 73 6.28 3.82 -15.07
N GLU A 74 5.60 4.26 -16.12
CA GLU A 74 4.88 3.38 -17.03
C GLU A 74 5.81 2.94 -18.16
N TRP A 75 5.99 1.64 -18.31
CA TRP A 75 6.82 1.07 -19.37
C TRP A 75 5.96 0.75 -20.57
N LYS A 76 6.23 1.38 -21.71
CA LYS A 76 5.66 1.00 -23.01
C LYS A 76 6.74 0.32 -23.83
N ILE A 77 6.43 -0.87 -24.34
CA ILE A 77 7.28 -1.54 -25.33
C ILE A 77 6.93 -0.93 -26.69
N ALA A 78 7.82 -0.09 -27.21
CA ALA A 78 7.70 0.48 -28.55
C ALA A 78 8.87 -0.01 -29.43
N MET A 79 8.56 -0.40 -30.67
CA MET A 79 9.57 -0.71 -31.67
C MET A 79 10.01 0.60 -32.32
N VAL A 80 11.28 0.96 -32.18
CA VAL A 80 11.82 2.19 -32.75
C VAL A 80 11.88 2.05 -34.27
N ALA A 81 11.09 2.87 -34.97
CA ALA A 81 11.18 2.95 -36.42
C ALA A 81 12.55 3.56 -36.83
N PRO A 82 13.08 3.28 -38.03
CA PRO A 82 14.41 3.77 -38.46
C PRO A 82 14.58 5.29 -38.46
N ASN A 83 13.48 6.04 -38.34
CA ASN A 83 13.45 7.49 -38.18
C ASN A 83 13.66 7.96 -36.73
N TYR A 84 13.98 7.06 -35.80
CA TYR A 84 14.21 7.35 -34.38
C TYR A 84 13.03 8.05 -33.67
N HIS A 85 11.83 7.99 -34.24
CA HIS A 85 10.64 8.55 -33.61
C HIS A 85 9.96 7.49 -32.74
N ILE A 86 9.64 7.87 -31.50
CA ILE A 86 8.84 7.08 -30.57
C ILE A 86 7.65 7.96 -30.17
N SER A 87 6.45 7.56 -30.57
CA SER A 87 5.22 8.18 -30.06
C SER A 87 4.94 7.64 -28.66
N VAL A 88 4.94 8.53 -27.67
CA VAL A 88 4.75 8.23 -26.24
C VAL A 88 3.28 8.36 -25.87
#